data_AF-A0A7R8L7I6-F1
#
_entry.id   AF-A0A7R8L7I6-F1
#
_cell.length_a   1.000
_cell.length_b   1.000
_cell.length_c   1.000
_cell.angle_alpha   90.00
_cell.angle_beta   90.00
_cell.angle_gamma   90.00
#
_symmetry.space_group_name_H-M   'P 1'
#
loop_
_entity.id
_entity.type
_entity.pdbx_description
1 polymer ?
#
loop_
_entity_poly.entity_id
_entity_poly.type
_entity_poly.pdbx_seq_one_letter_code
_entity_poly.pdbx_strand_id
1 'polypeptide(L)'
;MVKEGMAERFVTVDRMTPMLLPEDLRDWVEEDDLVHFVIEAVERMDLRGFRVNVRGTGDAQYPPSMMLSLLIYCYANGIFSSRRIEAATRRDVAVRYLCANTHPDHDTICRFRRENFAAVADCFLKVLELAREMKLLKVGGVSVDGTKIRANASKHRNVTYERAGELVELLRADVADLLKRAEEADRREEADPGKLPEEIGRRERLQAKLEEAQRRLEERAKERAERERADYERKGKEREARKGSAKGRHIHPPEEKPGAEEQANLTDPESRLMRRSRNEAFEQSYNAQAAVDADGSALVLSARVSVCANDIGELEADVRAIPTEAGRVRAVLVDTGYANGEQVEALQAEGIEVYCAMRAEALECRRRYEFRPADRRREKPVEYTAPWRRKMIEKLASPDGRRLYARRKQTVEPVFGIIKSVMGFRAFRLRGQAKVQGEWSLVCLAYNFKRLWKLMGGRRIGPSQGGITGSPSIASLSTLLGALVAVSTSALLGFGRKILATPEGRFRNHCGSLALTPTSC
;
A
#
# COMPACT_ATOMS: atom_id res chain seq x y z
N MET A 1 68.50 -15.55 -22.36
CA MET A 1 67.19 -16.03 -22.82
C MET A 1 66.12 -15.15 -22.18
N VAL A 2 65.59 -14.19 -22.91
CA VAL A 2 64.39 -13.45 -22.48
C VAL A 2 63.20 -14.36 -22.76
N LYS A 3 62.31 -14.58 -21.79
CA LYS A 3 61.02 -15.22 -22.07
C LYS A 3 60.20 -14.24 -22.89
N GLU A 4 60.03 -14.49 -24.19
CA GLU A 4 59.00 -13.81 -24.97
C GLU A 4 57.65 -14.13 -24.34
N GLY A 5 57.00 -13.11 -23.78
CA GLY A 5 55.65 -13.24 -23.25
C GLY A 5 54.69 -13.53 -24.40
N MET A 6 53.91 -14.60 -24.29
CA MET A 6 52.86 -14.88 -25.26
C MET A 6 51.90 -13.68 -25.31
N ALA A 7 51.78 -13.05 -26.49
CA ALA A 7 50.91 -11.89 -26.67
C ALA A 7 49.46 -12.24 -26.31
N GLU A 8 48.81 -11.35 -25.55
CA GLU A 8 47.45 -11.55 -25.07
C GLU A 8 46.47 -11.59 -26.25
N ARG A 9 45.70 -12.69 -26.36
CA ARG A 9 44.71 -12.88 -27.42
C ARG A 9 43.36 -12.34 -26.99
N PHE A 10 42.99 -11.17 -27.51
CA PHE A 10 41.67 -10.58 -27.34
C PHE A 10 40.69 -11.01 -28.45
N VAL A 11 39.40 -10.98 -28.13
CA VAL A 11 38.32 -11.16 -29.12
C VAL A 11 38.13 -9.86 -29.91
N THR A 12 38.01 -9.95 -31.24
CA THR A 12 37.73 -8.79 -32.09
C THR A 12 36.30 -8.28 -31.83
N VAL A 13 36.18 -7.05 -31.34
CA VAL A 13 34.89 -6.42 -31.03
C VAL A 13 34.37 -5.65 -32.26
N ASP A 14 33.80 -6.38 -33.21
CA ASP A 14 33.08 -5.79 -34.33
C ASP A 14 31.70 -5.26 -33.89
N ARG A 15 31.31 -4.10 -34.42
CA ARG A 15 30.02 -3.43 -34.19
C ARG A 15 29.32 -3.03 -35.50
N MET A 16 29.94 -3.32 -36.65
CA MET A 16 29.51 -2.89 -37.97
C MET A 16 28.88 -4.02 -38.79
N THR A 17 29.19 -5.28 -38.49
CA THR A 17 28.49 -6.43 -39.10
C THR A 17 26.99 -6.39 -38.75
N PRO A 18 26.09 -6.29 -39.74
CA PRO A 18 24.65 -6.28 -39.48
C PRO A 18 24.11 -7.70 -39.24
N MET A 19 23.03 -7.79 -38.46
CA MET A 19 22.23 -9.01 -38.35
C MET A 19 21.54 -9.31 -39.69
N LEU A 20 21.82 -10.47 -40.29
CA LEU A 20 21.34 -10.83 -41.63
C LEU A 20 19.84 -11.19 -41.66
N LEU A 21 19.33 -11.69 -40.54
CA LEU A 21 17.91 -11.98 -40.30
C LEU A 21 17.51 -11.38 -38.93
N PRO A 22 16.24 -11.01 -38.71
CA PRO A 22 15.77 -10.63 -37.39
C PRO A 22 15.88 -11.81 -36.42
N GLU A 23 16.64 -11.64 -35.34
CA GLU A 23 16.75 -12.64 -34.28
C GLU A 23 15.46 -12.69 -33.45
N ASP A 24 15.14 -13.86 -32.88
CA ASP A 24 13.98 -14.03 -32.02
C ASP A 24 14.28 -13.39 -30.65
N LEU A 25 13.40 -12.50 -30.18
CA LEU A 25 13.55 -11.89 -28.85
C LEU A 25 13.52 -12.92 -27.71
N ARG A 26 12.99 -14.13 -27.95
CA ARG A 26 13.02 -15.25 -27.00
C ARG A 26 14.43 -15.79 -26.79
N ASP A 27 15.30 -15.74 -27.80
CA ASP A 27 16.67 -16.28 -27.72
C ASP A 27 17.60 -15.38 -26.88
N TRP A 28 17.18 -14.13 -26.60
CA TRP A 28 17.92 -13.16 -25.80
C TRP A 28 17.37 -12.99 -24.37
N VAL A 29 16.35 -13.76 -23.98
CA VAL A 29 15.74 -13.75 -22.64
C VAL A 29 15.90 -15.12 -22.01
N GLU A 30 16.71 -15.20 -20.96
CA GLU A 30 16.98 -16.43 -20.23
C GLU A 30 15.68 -17.06 -19.69
N GLU A 31 15.55 -18.40 -19.77
CA GLU A 31 14.31 -19.09 -19.41
C GLU A 31 13.86 -18.88 -17.95
N ASP A 32 14.80 -18.58 -17.06
CA ASP A 32 14.58 -18.32 -15.63
C ASP A 32 14.31 -16.84 -15.30
N ASP A 33 14.31 -15.93 -16.28
CA ASP A 33 14.12 -14.50 -16.04
C ASP A 33 12.73 -14.19 -15.43
N LEU A 34 12.71 -13.16 -14.58
CA LEU A 34 11.51 -12.67 -13.91
C LEU A 34 10.38 -12.30 -14.90
N VAL A 35 10.70 -11.89 -16.12
CA VAL A 35 9.74 -11.47 -17.15
C VAL A 35 8.74 -12.59 -17.49
N HIS A 36 9.21 -13.84 -17.60
CA HIS A 36 8.35 -14.99 -17.89
C HIS A 36 7.36 -15.22 -16.75
N PHE A 37 7.85 -15.22 -15.50
CA PHE A 37 7.01 -15.35 -14.32
C PHE A 37 5.99 -14.21 -14.20
N VAL A 38 6.38 -12.96 -14.50
CA VAL A 38 5.46 -11.81 -14.45
C VAL A 38 4.33 -11.96 -15.48
N ILE A 39 4.65 -12.35 -16.71
CA ILE A 39 3.64 -12.56 -17.77
C ILE A 39 2.68 -13.69 -17.37
N GLU A 40 3.21 -14.88 -17.06
CA GLU A 40 2.41 -16.06 -16.68
C GLU A 40 1.54 -15.83 -15.43
N ALA A 41 2.01 -15.03 -14.48
CA ALA A 41 1.25 -14.68 -13.28
C ALA A 41 0.14 -13.67 -13.56
N VAL A 42 0.39 -12.64 -14.40
CA VAL A 42 -0.61 -11.62 -14.75
C VAL A 42 -1.69 -12.20 -15.68
N GLU A 43 -1.36 -13.12 -16.58
CA GLU A 43 -2.33 -13.82 -17.43
C GLU A 43 -3.34 -14.67 -16.63
N ARG A 44 -2.99 -15.07 -15.40
CA ARG A 44 -3.87 -15.80 -14.47
C ARG A 44 -4.74 -14.88 -13.59
N MET A 45 -4.60 -13.56 -13.72
CA MET A 45 -5.38 -12.59 -12.94
C MET A 45 -6.68 -12.20 -13.64
N ASP A 46 -7.69 -11.87 -12.84
CA ASP A 46 -8.87 -11.21 -13.36
C ASP A 46 -8.55 -9.73 -13.63
N LEU A 47 -8.50 -9.36 -14.91
CA LEU A 47 -8.21 -8.00 -15.35
C LEU A 47 -9.46 -7.22 -15.77
N ARG A 48 -10.68 -7.76 -15.53
CA ARG A 48 -11.95 -7.10 -15.90
C ARG A 48 -12.19 -5.77 -15.15
N GLY A 49 -11.58 -5.61 -13.98
CA GLY A 49 -11.61 -4.35 -13.22
C GLY A 49 -10.75 -3.22 -13.80
N PHE A 50 -9.89 -3.49 -14.79
CA PHE A 50 -9.06 -2.46 -15.40
C PHE A 50 -9.85 -1.62 -16.39
N ARG A 51 -9.66 -0.30 -16.31
CA ARG A 51 -10.28 0.67 -17.20
C ARG A 51 -9.68 0.58 -18.60
N VAL A 52 -10.51 0.15 -19.55
CA VAL A 52 -10.26 0.17 -20.99
C VAL A 52 -11.22 1.17 -21.64
N ASN A 53 -10.80 1.91 -22.67
CA ASN A 53 -11.69 2.76 -23.45
C ASN A 53 -12.53 1.89 -24.39
N VAL A 54 -13.74 1.53 -23.95
CA VAL A 54 -14.69 0.70 -24.70
C VAL A 54 -15.27 1.39 -25.94
N ARG A 55 -15.13 2.73 -26.07
CA ARG A 55 -15.72 3.48 -27.21
C ARG A 55 -15.02 3.23 -28.55
N GLY A 56 -13.84 2.62 -28.57
CA GLY A 56 -13.10 2.32 -29.81
C GLY A 56 -12.56 3.54 -30.57
N THR A 57 -12.64 4.74 -30.00
CA THR A 57 -12.16 5.99 -30.62
C THR A 57 -10.73 6.33 -30.20
N GLY A 58 -9.92 6.81 -31.14
CA GLY A 58 -8.51 7.13 -30.95
C GLY A 58 -7.58 6.00 -31.40
N ASP A 59 -6.32 6.06 -30.98
CA ASP A 59 -5.32 5.03 -31.32
C ASP A 59 -5.62 3.67 -30.67
N ALA A 60 -5.02 2.62 -31.23
CA ALA A 60 -5.11 1.27 -30.69
C ALA A 60 -4.59 1.21 -29.24
N GLN A 61 -5.34 0.53 -28.37
CA GLN A 61 -5.02 0.45 -26.95
C GLN A 61 -4.16 -0.76 -26.61
N TYR A 62 -3.20 -0.55 -25.71
CA TYR A 62 -2.40 -1.62 -25.13
C TYR A 62 -3.24 -2.47 -24.16
N PRO A 63 -3.14 -3.82 -24.20
CA PRO A 63 -3.85 -4.70 -23.28
C PRO A 63 -3.51 -4.40 -21.81
N PRO A 64 -4.48 -4.44 -20.86
CA PRO A 64 -4.21 -4.28 -19.44
C PRO A 64 -3.20 -5.28 -18.88
N SER A 65 -3.15 -6.51 -19.41
CA SER A 65 -2.16 -7.53 -19.05
C SER A 65 -0.73 -7.04 -19.35
N MET A 66 -0.47 -6.59 -20.58
CA MET A 66 0.82 -6.04 -20.99
C MET A 66 1.21 -4.83 -20.14
N MET A 67 0.27 -3.89 -19.92
CA MET A 67 0.52 -2.66 -19.17
C MET A 67 0.77 -2.91 -17.67
N LEU A 68 0.07 -3.88 -17.06
CA LEU A 68 0.29 -4.30 -15.68
C LEU A 68 1.62 -5.03 -15.53
N SER A 69 1.91 -6.00 -16.41
CA SER A 69 3.18 -6.72 -16.46
C SER A 69 4.37 -5.77 -16.61
N LEU A 70 4.25 -4.77 -17.49
CA LEU A 70 5.27 -3.74 -17.71
C LEU A 70 5.55 -2.97 -16.42
N LEU A 71 4.50 -2.51 -15.73
CA LEU A 71 4.65 -1.79 -14.46
C LEU A 71 5.29 -2.67 -13.37
N ILE A 72 4.84 -3.92 -13.22
CA ILE A 72 5.34 -4.86 -12.21
C ILE A 72 6.82 -5.18 -12.46
N TYR A 73 7.19 -5.59 -13.68
CA TYR A 73 8.57 -5.92 -14.05
C TYR A 73 9.49 -4.71 -13.88
N CYS A 74 9.10 -3.53 -14.39
CA CYS A 74 9.90 -2.32 -14.23
C CYS A 74 10.04 -1.89 -12.77
N TYR A 75 8.99 -1.96 -11.94
CA TYR A 75 9.09 -1.62 -10.51
C TYR A 75 9.98 -2.63 -9.76
N ALA A 76 9.88 -3.92 -10.07
CA ALA A 76 10.71 -4.98 -9.51
C ALA A 76 12.20 -4.78 -9.82
N ASN A 77 12.52 -4.17 -10.97
CA ASN A 77 13.88 -3.84 -11.42
C ASN A 77 14.27 -2.35 -11.21
N GLY A 78 13.50 -1.58 -10.43
CA GLY A 78 13.89 -0.23 -9.99
C GLY A 78 13.68 0.90 -11.02
N ILE A 79 12.81 0.68 -11.99
CA ILE A 79 12.45 1.61 -13.07
C ILE A 79 11.05 2.18 -12.81
N PHE A 80 10.96 3.22 -11.97
CA PHE A 80 9.67 3.79 -11.51
C PHE A 80 9.11 4.95 -12.35
N SER A 81 9.98 5.68 -13.04
CA SER A 81 9.59 6.86 -13.83
C SER A 81 8.99 6.41 -15.17
N SER A 82 7.79 6.89 -15.52
CA SER A 82 7.15 6.52 -16.80
C SER A 82 8.04 6.79 -18.01
N ARG A 83 8.86 7.85 -18.00
CA ARG A 83 9.85 8.14 -19.06
C ARG A 83 11.03 7.18 -19.08
N ARG A 84 11.43 6.63 -17.92
CA ARG A 84 12.44 5.56 -17.85
C ARG A 84 11.85 4.21 -18.26
N ILE A 85 10.57 3.95 -17.97
CA ILE A 85 9.84 2.76 -18.43
C ILE A 85 9.72 2.81 -19.96
N GLU A 86 9.25 3.92 -20.52
CA GLU A 86 9.21 4.15 -21.97
C GLU A 86 10.60 3.92 -22.62
N ALA A 87 11.66 4.51 -22.05
CA ALA A 87 13.02 4.28 -22.53
C ALA A 87 13.49 2.81 -22.40
N ALA A 88 13.03 2.08 -21.38
CA ALA A 88 13.32 0.66 -21.21
C ALA A 88 12.65 -0.18 -22.30
N THR A 89 11.42 0.16 -22.75
CA THR A 89 10.76 -0.54 -23.88
C THR A 89 11.57 -0.54 -25.19
N ARG A 90 12.58 0.33 -25.32
CA ARG A 90 13.47 0.40 -26.50
C ARG A 90 14.89 -0.13 -26.24
N ARG A 91 15.30 -0.30 -24.97
CA ARG A 91 16.70 -0.57 -24.57
C ARG A 91 16.90 -1.86 -23.80
N ASP A 92 15.88 -2.30 -23.07
CA ASP A 92 15.90 -3.50 -22.25
C ASP A 92 15.22 -4.63 -23.03
N VAL A 93 15.94 -5.74 -23.24
CA VAL A 93 15.47 -6.84 -24.09
C VAL A 93 14.27 -7.56 -23.47
N ALA A 94 14.27 -7.78 -22.16
CA ALA A 94 13.15 -8.40 -21.46
C ALA A 94 11.91 -7.49 -21.49
N VAL A 95 12.08 -6.16 -21.37
CA VAL A 95 10.96 -5.22 -21.55
C VAL A 95 10.46 -5.20 -23.01
N ARG A 96 11.36 -5.29 -24.00
CA ARG A 96 10.98 -5.43 -25.41
C ARG A 96 10.18 -6.71 -25.65
N TYR A 97 10.64 -7.84 -25.12
CA TYR A 97 9.92 -9.12 -25.18
C TYR A 97 8.52 -9.01 -24.55
N LEU A 98 8.43 -8.49 -23.32
CA LEU A 98 7.16 -8.30 -22.59
C LEU A 98 6.16 -7.43 -23.35
N CYS A 99 6.63 -6.37 -23.99
CA CYS A 99 5.78 -5.47 -24.78
C CYS A 99 5.56 -5.93 -26.23
N ALA A 100 5.98 -7.15 -26.62
CA ALA A 100 5.96 -7.64 -28.00
C ALA A 100 6.59 -6.64 -29.01
N ASN A 101 7.71 -6.04 -28.61
CA ASN A 101 8.44 -4.97 -29.30
C ASN A 101 7.62 -3.69 -29.58
N THR A 102 6.51 -3.47 -28.86
CA THR A 102 5.77 -2.20 -28.86
C THR A 102 6.30 -1.23 -27.79
N HIS A 103 5.98 0.06 -27.94
CA HIS A 103 6.59 1.13 -27.16
C HIS A 103 5.52 2.11 -26.61
N PRO A 104 4.73 1.72 -25.59
CA PRO A 104 3.77 2.62 -24.95
C PRO A 104 4.49 3.86 -24.40
N ASP A 105 3.98 5.03 -24.76
CA ASP A 105 4.55 6.32 -24.34
C ASP A 105 4.37 6.57 -22.83
N HIS A 106 5.18 7.48 -22.29
CA HIS A 106 5.14 7.78 -20.86
C HIS A 106 3.81 8.35 -20.34
N ASP A 107 2.99 8.99 -21.18
CA ASP A 107 1.68 9.53 -20.78
C ASP A 107 0.63 8.42 -20.75
N THR A 108 0.66 7.50 -21.70
CA THR A 108 -0.13 6.26 -21.68
C THR A 108 0.20 5.42 -20.44
N ILE A 109 1.49 5.22 -20.13
CA ILE A 109 1.94 4.53 -18.89
C ILE A 109 1.48 5.30 -17.63
N CYS A 110 1.58 6.64 -17.64
CA CYS A 110 1.18 7.47 -16.50
C CYS A 110 -0.34 7.45 -16.27
N ARG A 111 -1.14 7.50 -17.33
CA ARG A 111 -2.60 7.41 -17.33
C ARG A 111 -3.04 6.05 -16.80
N PHE A 112 -2.56 4.96 -17.40
CA PHE A 112 -2.89 3.60 -16.97
C PHE A 112 -2.61 3.38 -15.49
N ARG A 113 -1.42 3.77 -15.00
CA ARG A 113 -1.07 3.66 -13.57
C ARG A 113 -2.01 4.47 -12.67
N ARG A 114 -2.36 5.70 -13.06
CA ARG A 114 -3.19 6.62 -12.24
C ARG A 114 -4.66 6.22 -12.16
N GLU A 115 -5.19 5.60 -13.21
CA GLU A 115 -6.62 5.28 -13.33
C GLU A 115 -6.96 3.89 -12.76
N ASN A 116 -5.99 2.99 -12.63
CA ASN A 116 -6.21 1.59 -12.26
C ASN A 116 -5.72 1.21 -10.84
N PHE A 117 -5.49 2.17 -9.94
CA PHE A 117 -4.95 1.87 -8.61
C PHE A 117 -5.85 0.96 -7.75
N ALA A 118 -7.17 1.02 -7.92
CA ALA A 118 -8.09 0.09 -7.26
C ALA A 118 -7.88 -1.35 -7.78
N ALA A 119 -7.92 -1.55 -9.11
CA ALA A 119 -7.69 -2.84 -9.73
C ALA A 119 -6.30 -3.44 -9.42
N VAL A 120 -5.27 -2.60 -9.25
CA VAL A 120 -3.93 -3.04 -8.79
C VAL A 120 -3.96 -3.56 -7.34
N ALA A 121 -4.81 -3.00 -6.47
CA ALA A 121 -5.03 -3.53 -5.13
C ALA A 121 -5.80 -4.86 -5.14
N ASP A 122 -6.77 -5.02 -6.06
CA ASP A 122 -7.47 -6.30 -6.24
C ASP A 122 -6.53 -7.40 -6.76
N CYS A 123 -5.63 -7.08 -7.71
CA CYS A 123 -4.56 -7.99 -8.14
C CYS A 123 -3.64 -8.40 -6.99
N PHE A 124 -3.37 -7.50 -6.04
CA PHE A 124 -2.54 -7.80 -4.87
C PHE A 124 -3.17 -8.89 -3.98
N LEU A 125 -4.50 -8.87 -3.80
CA LEU A 125 -5.22 -9.96 -3.13
C LEU A 125 -5.02 -11.28 -3.89
N LYS A 126 -5.17 -11.27 -5.21
CA LYS A 126 -5.07 -12.49 -6.03
C LYS A 126 -3.66 -13.13 -5.99
N VAL A 127 -2.60 -12.32 -5.88
CA VAL A 127 -1.23 -12.82 -5.66
C VAL A 127 -1.10 -13.59 -4.34
N LEU A 128 -1.76 -13.14 -3.26
CA LEU A 128 -1.72 -13.83 -1.97
C LEU A 128 -2.51 -15.14 -2.00
N GLU A 129 -3.63 -15.18 -2.73
CA GLU A 129 -4.35 -16.43 -2.98
C GLU A 129 -3.51 -17.45 -3.75
N LEU A 130 -2.85 -17.04 -4.84
CA LEU A 130 -1.93 -17.88 -5.61
C LEU A 130 -0.77 -18.39 -4.74
N ALA A 131 -0.16 -17.51 -3.92
CA ALA A 131 0.90 -17.89 -3.00
C ALA A 131 0.45 -18.93 -1.95
N ARG A 132 -0.82 -18.86 -1.53
CA ARG A 132 -1.46 -19.81 -0.60
C ARG A 132 -1.78 -21.14 -1.29
N GLU A 133 -2.32 -21.13 -2.50
CA GLU A 133 -2.58 -22.33 -3.33
C GLU A 133 -1.28 -23.11 -3.60
N MET A 134 -0.20 -22.38 -3.90
CA MET A 134 1.15 -22.95 -4.11
C MET A 134 1.84 -23.37 -2.79
N LYS A 135 1.18 -23.24 -1.64
CA LYS A 135 1.69 -23.56 -0.28
C LYS A 135 2.96 -22.79 0.11
N LEU A 136 3.24 -21.67 -0.56
CA LEU A 136 4.36 -20.78 -0.29
C LEU A 136 4.06 -19.81 0.86
N LEU A 137 2.78 -19.48 1.09
CA LEU A 137 2.33 -18.54 2.12
C LEU A 137 1.73 -19.26 3.36
N LYS A 138 2.09 -18.79 4.56
CA LYS A 138 1.57 -19.29 5.85
C LYS A 138 1.29 -18.11 6.80
N VAL A 139 0.09 -17.53 6.77
CA VAL A 139 -0.25 -16.28 7.49
C VAL A 139 -0.37 -16.42 9.04
N GLY A 140 0.34 -17.36 9.66
CA GLY A 140 0.26 -17.58 11.11
C GLY A 140 0.88 -16.43 11.90
N GLY A 141 2.17 -16.19 11.70
CA GLY A 141 2.90 -15.04 12.22
C GLY A 141 3.00 -13.91 11.20
N VAL A 142 2.80 -12.67 11.65
CA VAL A 142 2.92 -11.45 10.83
C VAL A 142 3.85 -10.47 11.53
N SER A 143 4.68 -9.76 10.78
CA SER A 143 5.50 -8.63 11.26
C SER A 143 4.97 -7.33 10.66
N VAL A 144 4.66 -6.34 11.49
CA VAL A 144 4.25 -5.00 11.03
C VAL A 144 5.37 -4.01 11.35
N ASP A 145 5.68 -3.16 10.37
CA ASP A 145 6.64 -2.07 10.52
C ASP A 145 6.36 -0.91 9.56
N GLY A 146 6.90 0.25 9.91
CA GLY A 146 6.62 1.53 9.27
C GLY A 146 7.88 2.12 8.68
N THR A 147 7.80 2.55 7.42
CA THR A 147 8.92 3.16 6.72
C THR A 147 8.59 4.54 6.18
N LYS A 148 9.34 5.53 6.66
CA LYS A 148 9.35 6.89 6.10
C LYS A 148 9.97 6.88 4.69
N ILE A 149 9.18 7.31 3.70
CA ILE A 149 9.58 7.45 2.29
C ILE A 149 9.28 8.90 1.86
N ARG A 150 10.20 9.51 1.12
CA ARG A 150 10.09 10.94 0.73
C ARG A 150 8.90 11.18 -0.19
N ALA A 151 8.17 12.25 0.06
CA ALA A 151 7.09 12.71 -0.80
C ALA A 151 7.64 13.38 -2.08
N ASN A 152 6.81 13.55 -3.12
CA ASN A 152 7.16 14.39 -4.27
C ASN A 152 6.96 15.89 -3.96
N ALA A 153 7.57 16.35 -2.87
CA ALA A 153 7.50 17.74 -2.43
C ALA A 153 8.78 18.16 -1.68
N SER A 154 9.11 19.45 -1.76
CA SER A 154 10.24 20.02 -1.03
C SER A 154 9.80 20.51 0.35
N LYS A 155 10.60 20.25 1.38
CA LYS A 155 10.41 20.81 2.73
C LYS A 155 10.43 22.35 2.76
N HIS A 156 11.08 22.98 1.78
CA HIS A 156 11.16 24.44 1.63
C HIS A 156 9.88 25.04 1.02
N ARG A 157 8.85 24.22 0.77
CA ARG A 157 7.50 24.65 0.36
C ARG A 157 6.48 24.51 1.50
N ASN A 158 6.94 24.28 2.73
CA ASN A 158 6.11 24.38 3.93
C ASN A 158 5.96 25.84 4.34
N VAL A 159 4.75 26.23 4.73
CA VAL A 159 4.42 27.56 5.28
C VAL A 159 3.59 27.34 6.56
N THR A 160 3.86 28.12 7.60
CA THR A 160 3.07 28.13 8.83
C THR A 160 1.73 28.84 8.62
N TYR A 161 0.72 28.51 9.42
CA TYR A 161 -0.61 29.13 9.33
C TYR A 161 -0.56 30.67 9.40
N GLU A 162 0.22 31.21 10.34
CA GLU A 162 0.43 32.66 10.52
C GLU A 162 1.11 33.29 9.29
N ARG A 163 2.24 32.73 8.84
CA ARG A 163 2.98 33.24 7.67
C ARG A 163 2.17 33.13 6.38
N ALA A 164 1.25 32.18 6.28
CA ALA A 164 0.35 32.10 5.14
C ALA A 164 -0.59 33.31 5.09
N GLY A 165 -1.15 33.74 6.23
CA GLY A 165 -1.97 34.94 6.34
C GLY A 165 -1.21 36.22 6.01
N GLU A 166 -0.01 36.40 6.58
CA GLU A 166 0.87 37.54 6.24
C GLU A 166 1.16 37.64 4.74
N LEU A 167 1.42 36.50 4.09
CA LEU A 167 1.71 36.45 2.66
C LEU A 167 0.47 36.69 1.79
N VAL A 168 -0.73 36.30 2.23
CA VAL A 168 -1.99 36.60 1.53
C VAL A 168 -2.23 38.11 1.50
N GLU A 169 -2.12 38.80 2.63
CA GLU A 169 -2.31 40.26 2.69
C GLU A 169 -1.23 41.01 1.90
N LEU A 170 0.04 40.57 1.97
CA LEU A 170 1.11 41.12 1.14
C LEU A 170 0.80 40.97 -0.36
N LEU A 171 0.44 39.75 -0.80
CA LEU A 171 0.12 39.47 -2.21
C LEU A 171 -1.09 40.24 -2.70
N ARG A 172 -2.08 40.50 -1.83
CA ARG A 172 -3.27 41.28 -2.14
C ARG A 172 -2.92 42.75 -2.43
N ALA A 173 -2.07 43.36 -1.61
CA ALA A 173 -1.54 44.70 -1.86
C ALA A 173 -0.69 44.73 -3.15
N ASP A 174 0.20 43.74 -3.30
CA ASP A 174 1.05 43.54 -4.47
C ASP A 174 0.26 43.40 -5.80
N VAL A 175 -0.93 42.78 -5.78
CA VAL A 175 -1.82 42.66 -6.94
C VAL A 175 -2.53 43.98 -7.23
N ALA A 176 -3.00 44.69 -6.20
CA ALA A 176 -3.62 46.00 -6.37
C ALA A 176 -2.65 47.03 -6.99
N ASP A 177 -1.38 47.03 -6.54
CA ASP A 177 -0.32 47.88 -7.11
C ASP A 177 0.00 47.52 -8.57
N LEU A 178 0.02 46.23 -8.93
CA LEU A 178 0.24 45.81 -10.32
C LEU A 178 -0.95 46.15 -11.22
N LEU A 179 -2.18 45.99 -10.75
CA LEU A 179 -3.39 46.39 -11.50
C LEU A 179 -3.37 47.90 -11.79
N LYS A 180 -3.04 48.73 -10.78
CA LYS A 180 -2.90 50.18 -10.97
C LYS A 180 -1.82 50.52 -12.00
N ARG A 181 -0.68 49.81 -12.01
CA ARG A 181 0.39 50.00 -13.01
C ARG A 181 -0.04 49.56 -14.40
N ALA A 182 -0.83 48.48 -14.53
CA ALA A 182 -1.39 48.05 -15.79
C ALA A 182 -2.32 49.14 -16.37
N GLU A 183 -3.24 49.68 -15.56
CA GLU A 183 -4.07 50.82 -15.99
C GLU A 183 -3.24 52.06 -16.36
N GLU A 184 -2.13 52.34 -15.66
CA GLU A 184 -1.24 53.45 -16.00
C GLU A 184 -0.49 53.24 -17.31
N ALA A 185 -0.11 52.00 -17.64
CA ALA A 185 0.53 51.63 -18.90
C ALA A 185 -0.46 51.65 -20.07
N ASP A 186 -1.68 51.11 -19.88
CA ASP A 186 -2.77 51.15 -20.85
C ASP A 186 -3.15 52.59 -21.21
N ARG A 187 -3.19 53.50 -20.20
CA ARG A 187 -3.41 54.94 -20.41
C ARG A 187 -2.27 55.68 -21.13
N ARG A 188 -1.10 55.05 -21.32
CA ARG A 188 0.10 55.66 -21.93
C ARG A 188 0.51 55.03 -23.26
N GLU A 189 -0.20 53.99 -23.72
CA GLU A 189 0.15 53.21 -24.92
C GLU A 189 1.59 52.63 -24.87
N GLU A 190 2.09 52.29 -23.66
CA GLU A 190 3.45 51.76 -23.47
C GLU A 190 3.58 50.28 -23.89
N ALA A 191 4.73 49.94 -24.50
CA ALA A 191 4.86 48.80 -25.42
C ALA A 191 5.16 47.40 -24.83
N ASP A 192 4.93 47.15 -23.54
CA ASP A 192 5.15 45.80 -22.92
C ASP A 192 3.93 45.26 -22.14
N PRO A 193 2.73 45.19 -22.77
CA PRO A 193 1.49 44.73 -22.11
C PRO A 193 1.49 43.23 -21.76
N GLY A 194 2.48 42.45 -22.20
CA GLY A 194 2.51 40.99 -21.98
C GLY A 194 2.90 40.56 -20.57
N LYS A 195 3.81 41.29 -19.90
CA LYS A 195 4.44 40.82 -18.65
C LYS A 195 3.59 41.08 -17.40
N LEU A 196 2.88 42.21 -17.34
CA LEU A 196 2.07 42.57 -16.16
C LEU A 196 0.91 41.58 -15.92
N PRO A 197 0.11 41.15 -16.92
CA PRO A 197 -0.93 40.15 -16.72
C PRO A 197 -0.41 38.78 -16.29
N GLU A 198 0.75 38.35 -16.81
CA GLU A 198 1.39 37.10 -16.38
C GLU A 198 1.84 37.16 -14.92
N GLU A 199 2.38 38.30 -14.48
CA GLU A 199 2.82 38.50 -13.10
C GLU A 199 1.63 38.60 -12.13
N ILE A 200 0.58 39.35 -12.47
CA ILE A 200 -0.68 39.41 -11.71
C ILE A 200 -1.22 37.99 -11.53
N GLY A 201 -1.45 37.27 -12.64
CA GLY A 201 -1.96 35.89 -12.58
C GLY A 201 -1.04 34.95 -11.80
N ARG A 202 0.29 35.17 -11.80
CA ARG A 202 1.23 34.39 -10.97
C ARG A 202 1.05 34.67 -9.47
N ARG A 203 0.83 35.94 -9.08
CA ARG A 203 0.60 36.35 -7.68
C ARG A 203 -0.77 35.86 -7.19
N GLU A 204 -1.84 36.02 -7.97
CA GLU A 204 -3.18 35.46 -7.68
C GLU A 204 -3.14 33.93 -7.49
N ARG A 205 -2.47 33.20 -8.40
CA ARG A 205 -2.30 31.74 -8.28
C ARG A 205 -1.44 31.31 -7.08
N LEU A 206 -0.69 32.22 -6.46
CA LEU A 206 0.02 31.97 -5.20
C LEU A 206 -0.87 32.30 -3.99
N GLN A 207 -1.59 33.42 -4.03
CA GLN A 207 -2.57 33.82 -3.01
C GLN A 207 -3.62 32.73 -2.82
N ALA A 208 -4.28 32.29 -3.90
CA ALA A 208 -5.30 31.23 -3.84
C ALA A 208 -4.78 29.91 -3.23
N LYS A 209 -3.49 29.58 -3.40
CA LYS A 209 -2.85 28.40 -2.78
C LYS A 209 -2.54 28.58 -1.30
N LEU A 210 -2.25 29.81 -0.86
CA LEU A 210 -2.04 30.12 0.56
C LEU A 210 -3.36 30.10 1.31
N GLU A 211 -4.41 30.70 0.74
CA GLU A 211 -5.78 30.62 1.28
C GLU A 211 -6.29 29.17 1.35
N GLU A 212 -6.08 28.38 0.29
CA GLU A 212 -6.42 26.95 0.28
C GLU A 212 -5.62 26.15 1.33
N ALA A 213 -4.36 26.55 1.60
CA ALA A 213 -3.56 25.95 2.66
C ALA A 213 -4.08 26.32 4.06
N GLN A 214 -4.51 27.57 4.28
CA GLN A 214 -5.12 28.00 5.55
C GLN A 214 -6.45 27.27 5.81
N ARG A 215 -7.37 27.24 4.82
CA ARG A 215 -8.65 26.50 4.93
C ARG A 215 -8.43 25.03 5.30
N ARG A 216 -7.47 24.35 4.66
CA ARG A 216 -7.09 22.95 4.99
C ARG A 216 -6.51 22.78 6.38
N LEU A 217 -5.79 23.77 6.91
CA LEU A 217 -5.29 23.71 8.29
C LEU A 217 -6.46 23.88 9.28
N GLU A 218 -7.38 24.82 9.03
CA GLU A 218 -8.59 25.01 9.84
C GLU A 218 -9.50 23.77 9.85
N GLU A 219 -9.75 23.16 8.69
CA GLU A 219 -10.50 21.90 8.57
C GLU A 219 -9.86 20.79 9.42
N ARG A 220 -8.53 20.63 9.33
CA ARG A 220 -7.79 19.65 10.16
C ARG A 220 -7.83 19.96 11.65
N ALA A 221 -7.81 21.24 12.03
CA ALA A 221 -7.94 21.64 13.42
C ALA A 221 -9.32 21.29 13.97
N LYS A 222 -10.39 21.55 13.20
CA LYS A 222 -11.77 21.14 13.54
C LYS A 222 -11.91 19.62 13.64
N GLU A 223 -11.43 18.85 12.65
CA GLU A 223 -11.47 17.38 12.69
C GLU A 223 -10.72 16.78 13.89
N ARG A 224 -9.57 17.37 14.26
CA ARG A 224 -8.86 16.98 15.49
C ARG A 224 -9.65 17.34 16.73
N ALA A 225 -10.19 18.56 16.81
CA ALA A 225 -10.99 19.00 17.93
C ALA A 225 -12.22 18.11 18.14
N GLU A 226 -12.87 17.65 17.07
CA GLU A 226 -14.00 16.70 17.13
C GLU A 226 -13.59 15.33 17.69
N ARG A 227 -12.45 14.77 17.26
CA ARG A 227 -11.93 13.51 17.80
C ARG A 227 -11.51 13.66 19.26
N GLU A 228 -10.85 14.76 19.59
CA GLU A 228 -10.37 15.07 20.94
C GLU A 228 -11.52 15.44 21.89
N ARG A 229 -12.66 15.97 21.41
CA ARG A 229 -13.87 16.23 22.21
C ARG A 229 -14.38 14.96 22.91
N ALA A 230 -14.55 13.86 22.18
CA ALA A 230 -15.01 12.59 22.75
C ALA A 230 -14.03 12.04 23.81
N ASP A 231 -12.74 12.20 23.56
CA ASP A 231 -11.66 11.82 24.47
C ASP A 231 -11.59 12.72 25.72
N TYR A 232 -11.81 14.03 25.53
CA TYR A 232 -11.86 15.05 26.57
C TYR A 232 -13.05 14.80 27.51
N GLU A 233 -14.24 14.56 26.95
CA GLU A 233 -15.44 14.21 27.72
C GLU A 233 -15.26 12.91 28.52
N ARG A 234 -14.67 11.86 27.91
CA ARG A 234 -14.37 10.61 28.62
C ARG A 234 -13.45 10.86 29.80
N LYS A 235 -12.32 11.55 29.58
CA LYS A 235 -11.32 11.86 30.63
C LYS A 235 -11.88 12.83 31.68
N GLY A 236 -12.79 13.73 31.30
CA GLY A 236 -13.54 14.60 32.20
C GLY A 236 -14.41 13.78 33.15
N LYS A 237 -15.28 12.91 32.61
CA LYS A 237 -16.14 12.00 33.39
C LYS A 237 -15.33 11.06 34.29
N GLU A 238 -14.21 10.50 33.81
CA GLU A 238 -13.27 9.71 34.63
C GLU A 238 -12.66 10.51 35.79
N ARG A 239 -12.33 11.79 35.56
CA ARG A 239 -11.77 12.68 36.58
C ARG A 239 -12.82 13.07 37.63
N GLU A 240 -14.06 13.33 37.21
CA GLU A 240 -15.19 13.58 38.11
C GLU A 240 -15.57 12.35 38.94
N ALA A 241 -15.47 11.15 38.36
CA ALA A 241 -15.67 9.88 39.07
C ALA A 241 -14.57 9.61 40.10
N ARG A 242 -13.31 10.00 39.84
CA ARG A 242 -12.16 9.86 40.75
C ARG A 242 -12.10 10.92 41.87
N LYS A 243 -13.24 11.27 42.48
CA LYS A 243 -13.33 12.28 43.56
C LYS A 243 -12.25 12.07 44.63
N GLY A 244 -11.30 13.01 44.72
CA GLY A 244 -10.32 13.10 45.81
C GLY A 244 -8.83 13.08 45.41
N SER A 245 -8.43 12.49 44.27
CA SER A 245 -6.98 12.40 43.94
C SER A 245 -6.45 13.63 43.21
N ALA A 246 -6.13 14.69 43.96
CA ALA A 246 -5.58 15.95 43.44
C ALA A 246 -4.10 15.84 43.00
N LYS A 247 -3.81 15.21 41.85
CA LYS A 247 -2.51 15.32 41.14
C LYS A 247 -2.50 14.87 39.66
N GLY A 248 -3.63 14.99 38.96
CA GLY A 248 -3.67 14.80 37.49
C GLY A 248 -3.07 16.01 36.74
N ARG A 249 -2.49 15.78 35.55
CA ARG A 249 -2.18 16.89 34.61
C ARG A 249 -3.46 17.62 34.24
N HIS A 250 -3.37 18.93 34.01
CA HIS A 250 -4.48 19.70 33.46
C HIS A 250 -4.89 19.12 32.10
N ILE A 251 -6.19 18.88 31.92
CA ILE A 251 -6.75 18.44 30.65
C ILE A 251 -7.15 19.73 29.91
N HIS A 252 -6.50 20.02 28.80
CA HIS A 252 -6.82 21.19 27.99
C HIS A 252 -8.05 20.89 27.12
N PRO A 253 -8.95 21.87 26.91
CA PRO A 253 -10.04 21.72 25.97
C PRO A 253 -9.46 21.62 24.54
N PRO A 254 -10.14 20.90 23.63
CA PRO A 254 -9.72 20.82 22.22
C PRO A 254 -9.86 22.17 21.52
N GLU A 255 -8.82 22.57 20.77
CA GLU A 255 -8.77 23.83 20.03
C GLU A 255 -9.22 23.64 18.57
N GLU A 256 -10.24 24.39 18.14
CA GLU A 256 -10.77 24.30 16.76
C GLU A 256 -9.96 25.09 15.72
N LYS A 257 -9.03 25.94 16.16
CA LYS A 257 -8.16 26.74 15.30
C LYS A 257 -6.78 26.07 15.16
N PRO A 258 -6.10 26.24 14.01
CA PRO A 258 -4.71 25.80 13.87
C PRO A 258 -3.81 26.55 14.85
N GLY A 259 -2.81 25.85 15.39
CA GLY A 259 -1.72 26.53 16.10
C GLY A 259 -0.89 27.38 15.13
N ALA A 260 -0.35 28.51 15.59
CA ALA A 260 0.41 29.44 14.74
C ALA A 260 1.57 28.75 13.99
N GLU A 261 2.27 27.81 14.65
CA GLU A 261 3.37 27.02 14.07
C GLU A 261 2.91 25.84 13.20
N GLU A 262 1.62 25.57 13.04
CA GLU A 262 1.15 24.44 12.22
C GLU A 262 1.44 24.68 10.73
N GLN A 263 2.03 23.68 10.07
CA GLN A 263 2.59 23.82 8.71
C GLN A 263 1.82 23.01 7.67
N ALA A 264 1.56 23.64 6.51
CA ALA A 264 1.09 22.97 5.31
C ALA A 264 2.11 23.10 4.18
N ASN A 265 2.24 22.05 3.34
CA ASN A 265 3.09 22.07 2.16
C ASN A 265 2.31 22.56 0.93
N LEU A 266 2.77 23.62 0.28
CA LEU A 266 2.13 24.20 -0.92
C LEU A 266 2.28 23.34 -2.20
N THR A 267 2.99 22.21 -2.14
CA THR A 267 3.23 21.31 -3.29
C THR A 267 2.54 19.96 -3.12
N ASP A 268 2.55 19.40 -1.92
CA ASP A 268 1.84 18.17 -1.57
C ASP A 268 1.22 18.27 -0.16
N PRO A 269 0.02 18.87 -0.03
CA PRO A 269 -0.57 19.27 1.25
C PRO A 269 -0.83 18.15 2.27
N GLU A 270 -0.84 16.89 1.81
CA GLU A 270 -1.09 15.70 2.63
C GLU A 270 0.19 15.07 3.17
N SER A 271 1.35 15.36 2.59
CA SER A 271 2.65 14.96 3.12
C SER A 271 2.97 15.67 4.46
N ARG A 272 3.92 15.14 5.25
CA ARG A 272 4.35 15.74 6.53
C ARG A 272 5.87 15.83 6.65
N LEU A 273 6.34 16.74 7.50
CA LEU A 273 7.73 16.72 7.96
C LEU A 273 7.93 15.56 8.93
N MET A 274 8.81 14.63 8.55
CA MET A 274 9.14 13.46 9.36
C MET A 274 10.66 13.32 9.47
N ARG A 275 11.15 12.89 10.64
CA ARG A 275 12.56 12.51 10.85
C ARG A 275 12.68 10.99 10.85
N ARG A 276 13.69 10.43 10.20
CA ARG A 276 13.92 8.97 10.16
C ARG A 276 14.50 8.45 11.47
N SER A 277 15.55 9.10 11.95
CA SER A 277 16.18 8.84 13.26
C SER A 277 16.30 10.15 14.05
N ARG A 278 16.81 10.08 15.29
CA ARG A 278 17.09 11.29 16.10
C ARG A 278 18.22 12.15 15.54
N ASN A 279 19.10 11.57 14.72
CA ASN A 279 20.31 12.22 14.21
C ASN A 279 20.14 12.74 12.77
N GLU A 280 19.00 12.45 12.14
CA GLU A 280 18.69 12.88 10.77
C GLU A 280 17.77 14.10 10.76
N ALA A 281 17.95 14.96 9.76
CA ALA A 281 17.10 16.11 9.53
C ALA A 281 15.67 15.70 9.17
N PHE A 282 14.72 16.64 9.36
CA PHE A 282 13.36 16.47 8.87
C PHE A 282 13.33 16.48 7.33
N GLU A 283 12.65 15.48 6.76
CA GLU A 283 12.34 15.34 5.33
C GLU A 283 10.83 15.36 5.12
N GLN A 284 10.38 15.96 4.00
CA GLN A 284 8.98 15.87 3.60
C GLN A 284 8.68 14.43 3.13
N SER A 285 7.82 13.73 3.86
CA SER A 285 7.65 12.28 3.74
C SER A 285 6.20 11.84 3.98
N TYR A 286 5.94 10.59 3.61
CA TYR A 286 4.82 9.79 4.11
C TYR A 286 5.36 8.60 4.92
N ASN A 287 4.53 8.06 5.82
CA ASN A 287 4.86 6.86 6.56
C ASN A 287 4.19 5.66 5.89
N ALA A 288 4.96 4.91 5.12
CA ALA A 288 4.47 3.74 4.39
C ALA A 288 4.56 2.51 5.30
N GLN A 289 3.40 1.98 5.67
CA GLN A 289 3.21 0.81 6.53
C GLN A 289 3.14 -0.47 5.69
N ALA A 290 3.65 -1.57 6.22
CA ALA A 290 3.45 -2.89 5.64
C ALA A 290 3.33 -3.99 6.71
N ALA A 291 2.36 -4.88 6.53
CA ALA A 291 2.34 -6.17 7.20
C ALA A 291 3.05 -7.20 6.31
N VAL A 292 3.91 -8.03 6.89
CA VAL A 292 4.73 -9.03 6.19
C VAL A 292 4.60 -10.39 6.87
N ASP A 293 4.50 -11.47 6.09
CA ASP A 293 4.53 -12.84 6.61
C ASP A 293 5.84 -13.14 7.39
N ALA A 294 5.68 -13.64 8.61
CA ALA A 294 6.78 -14.01 9.50
C ALA A 294 7.06 -15.52 9.61
N ASP A 295 6.32 -16.36 8.88
CA ASP A 295 6.50 -17.83 8.84
C ASP A 295 7.33 -18.32 7.64
N GLY A 296 7.93 -17.40 6.86
CA GLY A 296 9.10 -17.67 6.02
C GLY A 296 9.00 -17.19 4.57
N SER A 297 7.81 -16.91 4.05
CA SER A 297 7.66 -16.37 2.69
C SER A 297 8.19 -14.94 2.61
N ALA A 298 8.08 -14.16 3.69
CA ALA A 298 8.37 -12.72 3.72
C ALA A 298 7.60 -11.92 2.64
N LEU A 299 6.44 -12.40 2.21
CA LEU A 299 5.52 -11.66 1.34
C LEU A 299 4.83 -10.54 2.12
N VAL A 300 4.61 -9.41 1.47
CA VAL A 300 3.79 -8.31 2.00
C VAL A 300 2.32 -8.74 1.94
N LEU A 301 1.61 -8.65 3.05
CA LEU A 301 0.21 -9.05 3.22
C LEU A 301 -0.76 -7.87 3.22
N SER A 302 -0.31 -6.71 3.69
CA SER A 302 -1.04 -5.44 3.57
C SER A 302 -0.04 -4.30 3.34
N ALA A 303 -0.48 -3.27 2.62
CA ALA A 303 0.33 -2.11 2.29
C ALA A 303 -0.51 -0.84 2.52
N ARG A 304 -0.11 0.01 3.47
CA ARG A 304 -0.84 1.23 3.87
C ARG A 304 0.06 2.46 3.82
N VAL A 305 -0.52 3.64 3.63
CA VAL A 305 0.19 4.91 3.72
C VAL A 305 -0.50 5.80 4.74
N SER A 306 0.20 6.06 5.84
CA SER A 306 -0.21 7.00 6.88
C SER A 306 0.51 8.35 6.74
N VAL A 307 -0.18 9.39 7.19
CA VAL A 307 0.36 10.74 7.38
C VAL A 307 0.91 10.95 8.81
N CYS A 308 0.70 9.99 9.71
CA CYS A 308 1.25 10.01 11.08
C CYS A 308 2.78 9.90 11.05
N ALA A 309 3.47 10.81 11.73
CA ALA A 309 4.94 10.85 11.77
C ALA A 309 5.56 9.77 12.67
N ASN A 310 4.74 9.17 13.53
CA ASN A 310 4.99 8.06 14.44
C ASN A 310 4.00 6.92 14.15
N ASP A 311 4.33 5.74 14.64
CA ASP A 311 3.60 4.49 14.39
C ASP A 311 2.60 4.15 15.52
N ILE A 312 2.46 5.05 16.49
CA ILE A 312 1.49 4.95 17.59
C ILE A 312 0.09 5.15 17.01
N GLY A 313 -0.77 4.13 17.11
CA GLY A 313 -2.13 4.18 16.58
C GLY A 313 -2.33 3.40 15.26
N GLU A 314 -1.27 2.97 14.57
CA GLU A 314 -1.40 2.32 13.25
C GLU A 314 -1.64 0.81 13.33
N LEU A 315 -1.24 0.14 14.44
CA LEU A 315 -1.19 -1.31 14.57
C LEU A 315 -2.49 -2.03 14.15
N GLU A 316 -3.60 -1.60 14.72
CA GLU A 316 -4.93 -2.18 14.48
C GLU A 316 -5.39 -2.00 13.04
N ALA A 317 -5.08 -0.85 12.43
CA ALA A 317 -5.44 -0.53 11.06
C ALA A 317 -4.58 -1.29 10.03
N ASP A 318 -3.31 -1.55 10.35
CA ASP A 318 -2.41 -2.34 9.50
C ASP A 318 -2.73 -3.84 9.56
N VAL A 319 -3.13 -4.36 10.73
CA VAL A 319 -3.60 -5.74 10.91
C VAL A 319 -4.96 -5.96 10.23
N ARG A 320 -5.92 -5.03 10.40
CA ARG A 320 -7.25 -5.12 9.74
C ARG A 320 -7.19 -4.92 8.22
N ALA A 321 -6.11 -4.34 7.70
CA ALA A 321 -5.88 -4.25 6.26
C ALA A 321 -5.32 -5.56 5.65
N ILE A 322 -5.04 -6.59 6.46
CA ILE A 322 -4.68 -7.92 5.96
C ILE A 322 -5.95 -8.62 5.49
N PRO A 323 -6.03 -9.06 4.22
CA PRO A 323 -7.21 -9.77 3.72
C PRO A 323 -7.37 -11.11 4.40
N THR A 324 -8.61 -11.43 4.79
CA THR A 324 -8.98 -12.70 5.44
C THR A 324 -8.66 -13.92 4.55
N GLU A 325 -8.68 -13.69 3.24
CA GLU A 325 -8.38 -14.59 2.14
C GLU A 325 -6.91 -15.05 2.15
N ALA A 326 -5.97 -14.20 2.58
CA ALA A 326 -4.58 -14.61 2.74
C ALA A 326 -4.43 -15.64 3.87
N GLY A 327 -5.20 -15.47 4.96
CA GLY A 327 -5.32 -16.45 6.04
C GLY A 327 -5.48 -15.82 7.43
N ARG A 328 -5.76 -16.65 8.44
CA ARG A 328 -5.93 -16.19 9.82
C ARG A 328 -4.59 -15.86 10.49
N VAL A 329 -4.39 -14.58 10.75
CA VAL A 329 -3.33 -14.06 11.62
C VAL A 329 -3.49 -14.64 13.03
N ARG A 330 -2.41 -15.20 13.57
CA ARG A 330 -2.35 -15.73 14.96
C ARG A 330 -1.46 -14.89 15.86
N ALA A 331 -0.34 -14.41 15.33
CA ALA A 331 0.63 -13.61 16.07
C ALA A 331 1.12 -12.40 15.27
N VAL A 332 1.33 -11.27 15.94
CA VAL A 332 1.78 -10.01 15.33
C VAL A 332 3.04 -9.50 16.04
N LEU A 333 4.11 -9.28 15.29
CA LEU A 333 5.43 -8.84 15.78
C LEU A 333 5.67 -7.37 15.41
N VAL A 334 5.86 -6.49 16.40
CA VAL A 334 6.06 -5.04 16.20
C VAL A 334 7.12 -4.43 17.11
N ASP A 335 7.72 -3.33 16.66
CA ASP A 335 8.61 -2.54 17.52
C ASP A 335 7.81 -1.70 18.54
N THR A 336 8.53 -1.20 19.53
CA THR A 336 8.17 -0.17 20.53
C THR A 336 7.39 1.02 19.95
N GLY A 337 7.56 1.35 18.67
CA GLY A 337 6.80 2.41 17.98
C GLY A 337 5.29 2.19 18.00
N TYR A 338 4.83 0.94 18.01
CA TYR A 338 3.42 0.53 18.01
C TYR A 338 2.85 0.28 19.41
N ALA A 339 3.55 0.69 20.48
CA ALA A 339 3.23 0.35 21.87
C ALA A 339 2.00 1.11 22.42
N ASN A 340 0.82 0.85 21.87
CA ASN A 340 -0.49 1.34 22.32
C ASN A 340 -1.26 0.22 23.06
N GLY A 341 -1.68 0.48 24.29
CA GLY A 341 -2.37 -0.51 25.13
C GLY A 341 -3.77 -0.86 24.63
N GLU A 342 -4.55 0.13 24.22
CA GLU A 342 -5.93 -0.05 23.77
C GLU A 342 -5.98 -0.97 22.53
N GLN A 343 -5.06 -0.78 21.59
CA GLN A 343 -4.96 -1.59 20.37
C GLN A 343 -4.41 -3.00 20.64
N VAL A 344 -3.46 -3.14 21.56
CA VAL A 344 -2.94 -4.46 21.97
C VAL A 344 -4.03 -5.27 22.65
N GLU A 345 -4.82 -4.65 23.55
CA GLU A 345 -5.92 -5.30 24.26
C GLU A 345 -7.08 -5.64 23.30
N ALA A 346 -7.42 -4.77 22.35
CA ALA A 346 -8.41 -5.06 21.30
C ALA A 346 -8.02 -6.27 20.43
N LEU A 347 -6.80 -6.31 19.90
CA LEU A 347 -6.32 -7.44 19.10
C LEU A 347 -6.23 -8.74 19.92
N GLN A 348 -5.85 -8.66 21.21
CA GLN A 348 -5.84 -9.82 22.10
C GLN A 348 -7.26 -10.34 22.40
N ALA A 349 -8.27 -9.48 22.46
CA ALA A 349 -9.67 -9.89 22.60
C ALA A 349 -10.20 -10.64 21.36
N GLU A 350 -9.70 -10.31 20.16
CA GLU A 350 -9.95 -11.05 18.91
C GLU A 350 -9.15 -12.38 18.82
N GLY A 351 -8.31 -12.68 19.83
CA GLY A 351 -7.46 -13.87 19.89
C GLY A 351 -6.18 -13.76 19.06
N ILE A 352 -5.72 -12.55 18.76
CA ILE A 352 -4.46 -12.29 18.04
C ILE A 352 -3.34 -11.97 19.05
N GLU A 353 -2.29 -12.78 19.02
CA GLU A 353 -1.17 -12.65 19.94
C GLU A 353 -0.16 -11.56 19.51
N VAL A 354 -0.28 -10.37 20.11
CA VAL A 354 0.72 -9.31 19.90
C VAL A 354 2.02 -9.59 20.67
N TYR A 355 3.15 -9.28 20.04
CA TYR A 355 4.50 -9.21 20.58
C TYR A 355 5.10 -7.85 20.23
N CYS A 356 5.14 -6.94 21.19
CA CYS A 356 5.61 -5.56 21.00
C CYS A 356 6.83 -5.30 21.89
N ALA A 357 7.99 -5.01 21.30
CA ALA A 357 9.19 -4.74 22.08
C ALA A 357 8.98 -3.65 23.13
N MET A 358 9.36 -3.95 24.37
CA MET A 358 9.41 -2.97 25.44
C MET A 358 10.86 -2.50 25.63
N ARG A 359 11.01 -1.20 25.87
CA ARG A 359 12.28 -0.46 25.81
C ARG A 359 13.42 -1.00 26.71
N ALA A 360 13.10 -1.88 27.66
CA ALA A 360 14.04 -2.54 28.55
C ALA A 360 14.91 -3.61 27.85
N GLU A 361 14.37 -4.35 26.86
CA GLU A 361 15.06 -5.53 26.29
C GLU A 361 16.22 -5.17 25.36
N ALA A 362 16.21 -3.97 24.79
CA ALA A 362 17.34 -3.44 24.02
C ALA A 362 18.62 -3.29 24.87
N LEU A 363 18.52 -3.27 26.19
CA LEU A 363 19.65 -3.20 27.12
C LEU A 363 20.26 -4.58 27.44
N GLU A 364 19.55 -5.70 27.25
CA GLU A 364 20.13 -7.04 27.43
C GLU A 364 20.98 -7.48 26.24
N CYS A 365 20.78 -6.90 25.06
CA CYS A 365 21.66 -7.06 23.90
C CYS A 365 22.98 -6.29 24.00
N ARG A 366 23.53 -6.07 25.21
CA ARG A 366 24.93 -5.63 25.36
C ARG A 366 25.84 -6.73 24.82
N ARG A 367 26.54 -6.41 23.72
CA ARG A 367 27.70 -7.21 23.28
C ARG A 367 28.71 -7.23 24.43
N ARG A 368 29.33 -8.37 24.72
CA ARG A 368 30.37 -8.48 25.78
C ARG A 368 31.51 -7.47 25.60
N TYR A 369 31.74 -7.03 24.36
CA TYR A 369 32.60 -5.91 24.01
C TYR A 369 31.72 -4.72 23.57
N GLU A 370 31.68 -3.68 24.39
CA GLU A 370 31.02 -2.42 24.05
C GLU A 370 32.09 -1.31 24.01
N PHE A 371 32.44 -0.86 22.80
CA PHE A 371 33.51 0.12 22.57
C PHE A 371 33.21 1.52 23.15
N ARG A 372 31.98 1.77 23.58
CA ARG A 372 31.59 3.01 24.28
C ARG A 372 31.51 2.73 25.78
N PRO A 373 32.12 3.58 26.64
CA PRO A 373 31.94 3.45 28.07
C PRO A 373 30.46 3.55 28.44
N ALA A 374 30.03 2.79 29.44
CA ALA A 374 28.63 2.73 29.85
C ALA A 374 28.10 4.12 30.23
N ASP A 375 27.00 4.53 29.60
CA ASP A 375 26.32 5.80 29.88
C ASP A 375 25.61 5.72 31.24
N ARG A 376 26.33 6.09 32.31
CA ARG A 376 25.86 6.11 33.71
C ARG A 376 24.57 6.91 33.92
N ARG A 377 24.12 7.72 32.94
CA ARG A 377 22.84 8.46 33.01
C ARG A 377 21.61 7.57 32.76
N ARG A 378 21.76 6.30 32.39
CA ARG A 378 20.67 5.39 31.97
C ARG A 378 20.32 4.29 32.98
N GLU A 379 20.73 4.43 34.23
CA GLU A 379 20.66 3.33 35.22
C GLU A 379 19.29 3.15 35.90
N LYS A 380 18.36 4.10 35.80
CA LYS A 380 17.01 3.91 36.38
C LYS A 380 16.21 2.90 35.54
N PRO A 381 15.83 1.73 36.08
CA PRO A 381 14.89 0.84 35.41
C PRO A 381 13.58 1.61 35.21
N VAL A 382 13.03 1.56 33.99
CA VAL A 382 11.71 2.15 33.74
C VAL A 382 10.67 1.18 34.28
N GLU A 383 10.23 1.37 35.51
CA GLU A 383 9.12 0.61 36.06
C GLU A 383 7.84 0.92 35.28
N TYR A 384 7.36 -0.08 34.54
CA TYR A 384 6.09 0.01 33.82
C TYR A 384 4.94 -0.28 34.78
N THR A 385 4.13 0.74 35.07
CA THR A 385 2.93 0.63 35.92
C THR A 385 1.71 0.04 35.20
N ALA A 386 1.65 0.10 33.87
CA ALA A 386 0.53 -0.41 33.09
C ALA A 386 0.53 -1.96 33.06
N PRO A 387 -0.58 -2.65 33.40
CA PRO A 387 -0.64 -4.11 33.47
C PRO A 387 -0.25 -4.83 32.17
N TRP A 388 -0.74 -4.35 31.02
CA TRP A 388 -0.43 -4.94 29.71
C TRP A 388 1.07 -4.90 29.37
N ARG A 389 1.80 -3.87 29.83
CA ARG A 389 3.25 -3.77 29.61
C ARG A 389 4.03 -4.79 30.43
N ARG A 390 3.63 -5.06 31.67
CA ARG A 390 4.24 -6.11 32.51
C ARG A 390 4.06 -7.48 31.87
N LYS A 391 2.81 -7.81 31.49
CA LYS A 391 2.49 -9.03 30.74
C LYS A 391 3.31 -9.16 29.44
N MET A 392 3.49 -8.07 28.69
CA MET A 392 4.28 -8.08 27.45
C MET A 392 5.77 -8.36 27.71
N ILE A 393 6.35 -7.79 28.77
CA ILE A 393 7.76 -8.04 29.17
C ILE A 393 7.94 -9.49 29.61
N GLU A 394 7.04 -10.02 30.44
CA GLU A 394 7.05 -11.44 30.84
C GLU A 394 6.93 -12.37 29.62
N LYS A 395 6.04 -12.03 28.68
CA LYS A 395 5.85 -12.77 27.43
C LYS A 395 7.11 -12.76 26.56
N LEU A 396 7.76 -11.61 26.39
CA LEU A 396 8.99 -11.46 25.60
C LEU A 396 10.25 -11.97 26.31
N ALA A 397 10.23 -12.09 27.63
CA ALA A 397 11.29 -12.75 28.40
C ALA A 397 11.28 -14.28 28.23
N SER A 398 10.11 -14.88 27.96
CA SER A 398 9.99 -16.33 27.74
C SER A 398 10.82 -16.82 26.54
N PRO A 399 11.37 -18.06 26.57
CA PRO A 399 12.16 -18.61 25.46
C PRO A 399 11.42 -18.58 24.11
N ASP A 400 10.13 -18.93 24.11
CA ASP A 400 9.29 -18.92 22.91
C ASP A 400 8.98 -17.50 22.43
N GLY A 401 8.72 -16.56 23.35
CA GLY A 401 8.54 -15.15 23.02
C GLY A 401 9.80 -14.53 22.40
N ARG A 402 10.98 -14.81 22.96
CA ARG A 402 12.28 -14.42 22.38
C ARG A 402 12.45 -15.00 20.97
N ARG A 403 12.16 -16.30 20.80
CA ARG A 403 12.28 -17.01 19.52
C ARG A 403 11.33 -16.49 18.45
N LEU A 404 10.08 -16.18 18.80
CA LEU A 404 9.09 -15.61 17.88
C LEU A 404 9.45 -14.17 17.53
N TYR A 405 9.74 -13.33 18.51
CA TYR A 405 10.08 -11.93 18.27
C TYR A 405 11.38 -11.75 17.46
N ALA A 406 12.37 -12.64 17.65
CA ALA A 406 13.61 -12.63 16.87
C ALA A 406 13.39 -12.73 15.35
N ARG A 407 12.27 -13.32 14.90
CA ARG A 407 11.95 -13.42 13.47
C ARG A 407 11.75 -12.07 12.80
N ARG A 408 11.32 -11.03 13.52
CA ARG A 408 11.08 -9.68 12.98
C ARG A 408 12.29 -9.11 12.22
N LYS A 409 13.49 -9.38 12.73
CA LYS A 409 14.79 -8.99 12.13
C LYS A 409 15.08 -9.67 10.79
N GLN A 410 14.38 -10.77 10.49
CA GLN A 410 14.56 -11.62 9.30
C GLN A 410 13.41 -11.46 8.31
N THR A 411 12.36 -10.71 8.65
CA THR A 411 11.11 -10.60 7.88
C THR A 411 10.95 -9.19 7.33
N VAL A 412 10.35 -8.27 8.10
CA VAL A 412 9.95 -6.94 7.63
C VAL A 412 11.13 -5.98 7.41
N GLU A 413 12.16 -6.05 8.24
CA GLU A 413 13.38 -5.25 8.08
C GLU A 413 14.10 -5.55 6.74
N PRO A 414 14.34 -6.83 6.36
CA PRO A 414 14.80 -7.20 5.01
C PRO A 414 13.87 -6.78 3.86
N VAL A 415 12.54 -6.87 4.01
CA VAL A 415 11.59 -6.43 2.97
C VAL A 415 11.77 -4.95 2.65
N PHE A 416 11.79 -4.09 3.69
CA PHE A 416 12.07 -2.66 3.49
C PHE A 416 13.50 -2.41 3.00
N GLY A 417 14.48 -3.20 3.44
CA GLY A 417 15.84 -3.18 2.90
C GLY A 417 15.88 -3.42 1.39
N ILE A 418 15.16 -4.43 0.88
CA ILE A 418 15.07 -4.77 -0.54
C ILE A 418 14.34 -3.68 -1.32
N ILE A 419 13.14 -3.27 -0.90
CA ILE A 419 12.35 -2.21 -1.56
C ILE A 419 13.18 -0.92 -1.69
N LYS A 420 13.89 -0.54 -0.63
CA LYS A 420 14.71 0.68 -0.61
C LYS A 420 16.02 0.55 -1.36
N SER A 421 16.78 -0.53 -1.16
CA SER A 421 18.19 -0.62 -1.62
C SER A 421 18.36 -1.43 -2.88
N VAL A 422 17.58 -2.49 -3.09
CA VAL A 422 17.67 -3.37 -4.28
C VAL A 422 16.74 -2.87 -5.39
N MET A 423 15.48 -2.59 -5.06
CA MET A 423 14.55 -1.95 -6.01
C MET A 423 14.81 -0.43 -6.09
N GLY A 424 15.45 0.19 -5.10
CA GLY A 424 15.81 1.61 -5.17
C GLY A 424 14.66 2.59 -4.89
N PHE A 425 13.53 2.14 -4.33
CA PHE A 425 12.38 2.99 -4.05
C PHE A 425 12.63 3.89 -2.83
N ARG A 426 12.93 5.18 -3.08
CA ARG A 426 13.34 6.17 -2.05
C ARG A 426 12.49 7.43 -2.00
N ALA A 427 11.59 7.61 -2.97
CA ALA A 427 10.69 8.75 -3.06
C ALA A 427 9.50 8.38 -3.94
N PHE A 428 8.31 8.78 -3.51
CA PHE A 428 7.10 8.71 -4.33
C PHE A 428 7.21 9.64 -5.55
N ARG A 429 6.52 9.28 -6.62
CA ARG A 429 6.40 10.09 -7.84
C ARG A 429 5.07 10.82 -7.91
N LEU A 430 4.06 10.35 -7.19
CA LEU A 430 2.75 11.00 -7.11
C LEU A 430 2.63 11.89 -5.86
N ARG A 431 1.51 12.62 -5.77
CA ARG A 431 1.17 13.59 -4.72
C ARG A 431 -0.28 13.38 -4.29
N GLY A 432 -0.60 13.62 -3.02
CA GLY A 432 -1.86 13.24 -2.40
C GLY A 432 -1.87 11.76 -1.99
N GLN A 433 -2.33 11.49 -0.77
CA GLN A 433 -2.30 10.22 -0.06
C GLN A 433 -2.94 9.09 -0.87
N ALA A 434 -4.09 9.32 -1.53
CA ALA A 434 -4.74 8.28 -2.34
C ALA A 434 -3.87 7.77 -3.50
N LYS A 435 -3.12 8.66 -4.17
CA LYS A 435 -2.22 8.29 -5.28
C LYS A 435 -0.91 7.71 -4.77
N VAL A 436 -0.43 8.19 -3.63
CA VAL A 436 0.76 7.68 -2.93
C VAL A 436 0.50 6.26 -2.38
N GLN A 437 -0.71 6.00 -1.87
CA GLN A 437 -1.20 4.68 -1.47
C GLN A 437 -1.21 3.72 -2.66
N GLY A 438 -1.77 4.13 -3.80
CA GLY A 438 -1.75 3.31 -5.02
C GLY A 438 -0.33 3.02 -5.53
N GLU A 439 0.57 4.02 -5.48
CA GLU A 439 1.98 3.81 -5.82
C GLU A 439 2.69 2.87 -4.83
N TRP A 440 2.35 2.92 -3.53
CA TRP A 440 2.86 2.00 -2.52
C TRP A 440 2.36 0.56 -2.73
N SER A 441 1.06 0.37 -2.97
CA SER A 441 0.48 -0.93 -3.30
C SER A 441 1.16 -1.56 -4.53
N LEU A 442 1.45 -0.77 -5.57
CA LEU A 442 2.18 -1.24 -6.76
C LEU A 442 3.64 -1.63 -6.45
N VAL A 443 4.33 -0.90 -5.56
CA VAL A 443 5.69 -1.27 -5.10
C VAL A 443 5.67 -2.58 -4.31
N CYS A 444 4.71 -2.75 -3.40
CA CYS A 444 4.54 -3.99 -2.64
C CYS A 444 4.13 -5.17 -3.54
N LEU A 445 3.30 -4.94 -4.56
CA LEU A 445 2.96 -5.94 -5.58
C LEU A 445 4.21 -6.40 -6.35
N ALA A 446 5.00 -5.46 -6.86
CA ALA A 446 6.24 -5.77 -7.58
C ALA A 446 7.28 -6.48 -6.69
N TYR A 447 7.36 -6.13 -5.41
CA TYR A 447 8.15 -6.87 -4.43
C TYR A 447 7.65 -8.31 -4.28
N ASN A 448 6.33 -8.52 -4.10
CA ASN A 448 5.73 -9.85 -3.94
C ASN A 448 5.99 -10.75 -5.15
N PHE A 449 5.84 -10.24 -6.37
CA PHE A 449 6.20 -10.98 -7.59
C PHE A 449 7.68 -11.40 -7.60
N LYS A 450 8.59 -10.45 -7.35
CA LYS A 450 10.04 -10.72 -7.31
C LYS A 450 10.40 -11.73 -6.20
N ARG A 451 9.68 -11.70 -5.08
CA ARG A 451 9.84 -12.63 -3.96
C ARG A 451 9.31 -14.03 -4.29
N LEU A 452 8.13 -14.14 -4.90
CA LEU A 452 7.56 -15.42 -5.34
C LEU A 452 8.44 -16.13 -6.36
N TRP A 453 8.89 -15.42 -7.41
CA TRP A 453 9.84 -15.95 -8.39
C TRP A 453 11.12 -16.51 -7.74
N LYS A 454 11.68 -15.80 -6.73
CA LYS A 454 12.82 -16.31 -5.95
C LYS A 454 12.47 -17.50 -5.05
N LEU A 455 11.28 -17.57 -4.45
CA LEU A 455 10.85 -18.72 -3.66
C LEU A 455 10.62 -19.98 -4.52
N MET A 456 10.20 -19.80 -5.78
CA MET A 456 10.06 -20.91 -6.74
C MET A 456 11.39 -21.39 -7.33
N GLY A 457 12.47 -20.63 -7.13
CA GLY A 457 13.80 -20.91 -7.65
C GLY A 457 13.92 -20.67 -9.15
N GLY A 458 13.37 -19.56 -9.66
CA GLY A 458 13.43 -19.19 -11.08
C GLY A 458 12.47 -19.96 -12.00
N ARG A 459 11.76 -20.96 -11.47
CA ARG A 459 10.83 -21.78 -12.25
C ARG A 459 9.58 -21.01 -12.67
N ARG A 460 9.14 -21.28 -13.89
CA ARG A 460 7.84 -20.89 -14.45
C ARG A 460 6.69 -21.44 -13.61
N ILE A 461 5.54 -20.78 -13.66
CA ILE A 461 4.31 -21.33 -13.09
C ILE A 461 3.82 -22.38 -14.08
N GLY A 462 4.08 -23.66 -13.79
CA GLY A 462 3.66 -24.75 -14.65
C GLY A 462 2.16 -24.69 -15.00
N PRO A 463 1.74 -25.31 -16.13
CA PRO A 463 0.33 -25.39 -16.48
C PRO A 463 -0.44 -26.01 -15.32
N SER A 464 -1.61 -25.44 -14.99
CA SER A 464 -2.46 -25.98 -13.96
C SER A 464 -2.82 -27.42 -14.31
N GLN A 465 -2.37 -28.37 -13.48
CA GLN A 465 -2.88 -29.74 -13.43
C GLN A 465 -4.35 -29.67 -12.96
N GLY A 466 -5.23 -29.33 -13.90
CA GLY A 466 -6.59 -28.85 -13.63
C GLY A 466 -7.29 -28.27 -14.86
N GLY A 467 -6.84 -28.62 -16.07
CA GLY A 467 -7.58 -28.38 -17.31
C GLY A 467 -8.23 -29.68 -17.77
N ILE A 468 -9.57 -29.75 -17.77
CA ILE A 468 -10.31 -30.88 -18.34
C ILE A 468 -10.25 -30.76 -19.87
N THR A 469 -9.20 -31.30 -20.47
CA THR A 469 -9.07 -31.53 -21.92
C THR A 469 -9.15 -33.01 -22.27
N GLY A 470 -9.88 -33.77 -21.46
CA GLY A 470 -10.49 -35.03 -21.88
C GLY A 470 -11.87 -34.74 -22.46
N SER A 471 -11.97 -34.58 -23.78
CA SER A 471 -13.25 -34.67 -24.47
C SER A 471 -13.87 -36.05 -24.17
N PRO A 472 -15.06 -36.14 -23.57
CA PRO A 472 -15.66 -37.43 -23.28
C PRO A 472 -16.03 -38.09 -24.61
N SER A 473 -15.38 -39.21 -24.91
CA SER A 473 -15.86 -40.11 -25.96
C SER A 473 -17.32 -40.46 -25.65
N ILE A 474 -18.19 -40.29 -26.66
CA ILE A 474 -19.64 -40.51 -26.56
C ILE A 474 -19.97 -41.96 -26.13
N ALA A 475 -19.01 -42.88 -26.23
CA ALA A 475 -19.12 -44.27 -25.78
C ALA A 475 -19.20 -44.47 -24.25
N SER A 476 -18.91 -43.47 -23.41
CA SER A 476 -18.88 -43.64 -21.94
C SER A 476 -20.12 -43.15 -21.18
N LEU A 477 -21.10 -42.55 -21.88
CA LEU A 477 -22.30 -41.98 -21.26
C LEU A 477 -23.49 -42.96 -21.15
N SER A 478 -23.46 -44.10 -21.86
CA SER A 478 -24.50 -45.14 -21.75
C SER A 478 -24.41 -45.93 -20.44
N THR A 479 -23.20 -46.18 -19.94
CA THR A 479 -22.96 -47.05 -18.76
C THR A 479 -23.33 -46.39 -17.43
N LEU A 480 -23.28 -45.05 -17.35
CA LEU A 480 -23.63 -44.31 -16.12
C LEU A 480 -25.13 -43.98 -16.00
N LEU A 481 -25.87 -43.90 -17.12
CA LEU A 481 -27.31 -43.68 -17.08
C LEU A 481 -28.09 -44.92 -16.60
N GLY A 482 -27.55 -46.13 -16.83
CA GLY A 482 -28.14 -47.38 -16.32
C GLY A 482 -28.04 -47.56 -14.80
N ALA A 483 -27.04 -46.96 -14.16
CA ALA A 483 -26.82 -47.09 -12.71
C ALA A 483 -27.75 -46.19 -11.87
N LEU A 484 -28.19 -45.05 -12.41
CA LEU A 484 -29.02 -44.10 -11.66
C LEU A 484 -30.51 -44.50 -11.57
N VAL A 485 -30.99 -45.31 -12.52
CA VAL A 485 -32.39 -45.78 -12.55
C VAL A 485 -32.63 -46.95 -11.57
N ALA A 486 -31.60 -47.73 -11.25
CA ALA A 486 -31.72 -48.91 -10.36
C ALA A 486 -31.77 -48.58 -8.86
N VAL A 487 -31.41 -47.36 -8.43
CA VAL A 487 -31.32 -46.98 -7.01
C VAL A 487 -32.60 -46.30 -6.50
N SER A 488 -33.46 -45.79 -7.39
CA SER A 488 -34.65 -45.00 -6.99
C SER A 488 -35.92 -45.85 -6.72
N THR A 489 -35.96 -47.11 -7.15
CA THR A 489 -37.14 -47.98 -7.02
C THR A 489 -37.19 -48.82 -5.73
N SER A 490 -36.13 -48.83 -4.92
CA SER A 490 -36.04 -49.66 -3.69
C SER A 490 -36.41 -48.94 -2.39
N ALA A 491 -36.81 -47.66 -2.45
CA ALA A 491 -37.04 -46.82 -1.26
C ALA A 491 -38.52 -46.44 -1.00
N LEU A 492 -39.47 -46.98 -1.78
CA LEU A 492 -40.89 -46.55 -1.75
C LEU A 492 -41.89 -47.63 -1.32
N LEU A 493 -41.43 -48.79 -0.83
CA LEU A 493 -42.28 -49.87 -0.33
C LEU A 493 -41.86 -50.33 1.08
N GLY A 494 -42.20 -49.51 2.09
CA GLY A 494 -42.02 -49.92 3.48
C GLY A 494 -42.04 -48.78 4.49
N PHE A 495 -43.22 -48.18 4.74
CA PHE A 495 -43.70 -47.79 6.08
C PHE A 495 -45.07 -47.10 5.94
N GLY A 496 -46.15 -47.83 6.26
CA GLY A 496 -47.51 -47.29 6.29
C GLY A 496 -48.27 -47.79 7.52
N ARG A 497 -49.24 -46.98 8.01
CA ARG A 497 -50.03 -47.13 9.26
C ARG A 497 -49.17 -46.87 10.53
N LYS A 498 -49.58 -46.17 11.59
CA LYS A 498 -50.86 -45.65 12.14
C LYS A 498 -50.49 -44.54 13.20
N ILE A 499 -51.30 -43.59 13.73
CA ILE A 499 -52.75 -43.26 13.63
C ILE A 499 -53.00 -41.75 14.02
N LEU A 500 -54.29 -41.35 14.09
CA LEU A 500 -55.00 -40.15 14.63
C LEU A 500 -54.35 -39.39 15.82
N ALA A 501 -54.54 -38.07 16.05
CA ALA A 501 -55.82 -37.32 16.12
C ALA A 501 -55.71 -35.76 16.08
N THR A 502 -56.78 -35.10 15.59
CA THR A 502 -57.17 -33.66 15.70
C THR A 502 -58.24 -33.47 16.81
N PRO A 503 -58.76 -32.27 17.24
CA PRO A 503 -59.09 -31.00 16.54
C PRO A 503 -58.73 -29.70 17.34
N GLU A 504 -59.25 -28.46 17.18
CA GLU A 504 -60.29 -27.78 16.36
C GLU A 504 -59.83 -26.40 15.82
N GLY A 505 -60.52 -25.88 14.78
CA GLY A 505 -61.07 -24.50 14.76
C GLY A 505 -60.13 -23.32 14.40
N ARG A 506 -60.54 -22.28 13.66
CA ARG A 506 -61.84 -21.91 13.02
C ARG A 506 -61.60 -21.17 11.69
N PHE A 507 -62.61 -21.22 10.81
CA PHE A 507 -62.73 -20.48 9.56
C PHE A 507 -62.82 -18.95 9.73
N ARG A 508 -62.31 -18.18 8.75
CA ARG A 508 -63.18 -17.39 7.84
C ARG A 508 -62.48 -16.92 6.55
N ASN A 509 -63.18 -17.07 5.43
CA ASN A 509 -62.78 -16.63 4.08
C ASN A 509 -63.26 -15.21 3.79
N HIS A 510 -62.56 -14.49 2.89
CA HIS A 510 -63.04 -13.58 1.82
C HIS A 510 -61.75 -13.14 1.07
N CYS A 511 -61.43 -13.49 -0.19
CA CYS A 511 -62.15 -13.72 -1.45
C CYS A 511 -62.52 -12.44 -2.23
N GLY A 512 -61.96 -12.30 -3.45
CA GLY A 512 -62.13 -11.20 -4.41
C GLY A 512 -60.78 -10.52 -4.74
N SER A 513 -60.11 -10.69 -5.89
CA SER A 513 -60.50 -10.53 -7.32
C SER A 513 -60.82 -9.05 -7.65
N LEU A 514 -60.31 -8.38 -8.70
CA LEU A 514 -59.85 -8.81 -10.03
C LEU A 514 -59.10 -7.67 -10.78
N ALA A 515 -58.44 -7.98 -11.91
CA ALA A 515 -58.20 -7.14 -13.13
C ALA A 515 -57.62 -5.69 -12.99
N LEU A 516 -56.43 -5.35 -13.51
CA LEU A 516 -55.97 -5.21 -14.92
C LEU A 516 -56.30 -3.86 -15.63
N THR A 517 -55.27 -3.00 -15.75
CA THR A 517 -54.93 -2.13 -16.92
C THR A 517 -55.90 -0.99 -17.34
N PRO A 518 -55.53 -0.12 -18.31
CA PRO A 518 -54.30 0.72 -18.45
C PRO A 518 -54.63 2.21 -18.74
N THR A 519 -53.63 3.11 -18.85
CA THR A 519 -53.37 4.06 -19.99
C THR A 519 -52.44 5.25 -19.65
N SER A 520 -51.57 5.58 -20.61
CA SER A 520 -50.97 6.90 -20.98
C SER A 520 -50.76 8.02 -19.95
N CYS A 521 -49.49 8.41 -19.74
CA CYS A 521 -48.88 9.55 -20.46
C CYS A 521 -47.34 9.40 -20.48
#